data_AF-A0A1Y4KWV2-F1
#
_entry.id   AF-A0A1Y4KWV2-F1
#
_cell.length_a   1.000
_cell.length_b   1.000
_cell.length_c   1.000
_cell.angle_alpha   90.00
_cell.angle_beta   90.00
_cell.angle_gamma   90.00
#
_symmetry.space_group_name_H-M   'P 1'
#
loop_
_entity.id
_entity.type
_entity.pdbx_description
1 polymer ?
#
loop_
_entity_poly.entity_id
_entity_poly.type
_entity_poly.pdbx_seq_one_letter_code
_entity_poly.pdbx_strand_id
1 'polypeptide(L)'
;MVDFSASNLLAACLVLFLAVSSIMKEQEDGILPVLRCTKNGRGKFFLRKSIAVWILGMGLCALFLLENLAAGGWLYGLGDLTRPLQSLAGYEAVSFRIPVWLYLVFIWAVRSAALCMIAQFALLCTIWTKKTVSSFGISLALGAIGMISFYGSSPETCFGVPHYMNPVAVLKAAPLFLEEAYINVFGNPVNPVIMIFAAMALAVVFLMTGMVLFRKTEKSEKKILEKKVREKKRPYCASVWGQEVYKLFVLQRGGGLLVLFALLQLWLYPVDYRPSSEEILETIYIRQLEGEFGEKQQRFMENEQARMNQDQEISAQERMVFENKILPLYESLKEKKDAGEETQFILQSGYEKLFGISNKSRDAMHVLLYAMTLVFGCGMYLSMENSGGMVQLIRPTKKGWSFVKRKKQWIAVGYAFAGAFLAWGFDVVWIAKQYGISHLGSPLNWLLEFESWNEGIKIWMYLAMLFLLRIAGGILTCLCILKISEKCKSNVMAMGISLFVFAVPAVMEVLAIPFVKMGSMNAFLDGNAILQSGNKVWLYIVAGAMLLVIALREKTKRN
;
A
#
# COMPACT_ATOMS: atom_id res chain seq x y z
N MET A 1 1.68 26.48 -4.26
CA MET A 1 0.78 25.32 -4.50
C MET A 1 1.44 24.31 -5.46
N VAL A 2 2.48 23.58 -5.02
CA VAL A 2 3.10 22.48 -5.79
C VAL A 2 3.50 21.34 -4.83
N ASP A 3 2.57 20.87 -4.00
CA ASP A 3 2.77 19.64 -3.21
C ASP A 3 2.11 18.44 -3.90
N PHE A 4 2.67 18.12 -5.06
CA PHE A 4 2.28 16.99 -5.91
C PHE A 4 2.86 15.66 -5.39
N SER A 5 2.46 15.24 -4.19
CA SER A 5 2.98 14.00 -3.59
C SER A 5 2.54 12.75 -4.37
N ALA A 6 1.30 12.73 -4.87
CA ALA A 6 0.72 11.61 -5.60
C ALA A 6 1.38 11.34 -6.97
N SER A 7 1.52 12.36 -7.82
CA SER A 7 2.12 12.18 -9.15
C SER A 7 3.60 11.77 -9.05
N ASN A 8 4.31 12.32 -8.07
CA ASN A 8 5.70 11.97 -7.79
C ASN A 8 5.85 10.50 -7.35
N LEU A 9 4.95 10.01 -6.50
CA LEU A 9 4.91 8.61 -6.09
C LEU A 9 4.57 7.67 -7.27
N LEU A 10 3.60 8.05 -8.10
CA LEU A 10 3.27 7.30 -9.33
C LEU A 10 4.46 7.24 -10.29
N ALA A 11 5.15 8.35 -10.52
CA ALA A 11 6.36 8.40 -11.34
C ALA A 11 7.45 7.48 -10.80
N ALA A 12 7.69 7.49 -9.48
CA ALA A 12 8.64 6.60 -8.84
C ALA A 12 8.27 5.12 -9.04
N CYS A 13 7.00 4.73 -8.83
CA CYS A 13 6.52 3.37 -9.07
C CYS A 13 6.71 2.92 -10.52
N LEU A 14 6.39 3.78 -11.50
CA LEU A 14 6.57 3.49 -12.92
C LEU A 14 8.04 3.33 -13.30
N VAL A 15 8.91 4.21 -12.79
CA VAL A 15 10.36 4.13 -13.03
C VAL A 15 10.96 2.87 -12.40
N LEU A 16 10.53 2.49 -11.19
CA LEU A 16 10.90 1.22 -10.57
C LEU A 16 10.50 0.03 -11.45
N PHE A 17 9.28 0.04 -12.00
CA PHE A 17 8.82 -0.99 -12.93
C PHE A 17 9.66 -1.05 -14.21
N LEU A 18 9.96 0.08 -14.83
CA LEU A 18 10.82 0.16 -16.02
C LEU A 18 12.24 -0.35 -15.74
N ALA A 19 12.82 0.05 -14.61
CA ALA A 19 14.13 -0.40 -14.18
C ALA A 19 14.18 -1.92 -14.02
N VAL A 20 13.25 -2.49 -13.25
CA VAL A 20 13.21 -3.95 -13.00
C VAL A 20 12.93 -4.74 -14.27
N SER A 21 11.97 -4.31 -15.08
CA SER A 21 11.61 -4.98 -16.33
C SER A 21 12.72 -4.99 -17.37
N SER A 22 13.56 -3.96 -17.40
CA SER A 22 14.63 -3.84 -18.39
C SER A 22 15.58 -5.04 -18.37
N ILE A 23 16.07 -5.47 -17.21
CA ILE A 23 17.03 -6.57 -17.09
C ILE A 23 16.32 -7.90 -16.84
N MET A 24 15.28 -7.91 -16.02
CA MET A 24 14.67 -9.15 -15.54
C MET A 24 13.93 -9.90 -16.67
N LYS A 25 13.40 -9.19 -17.67
CA LYS A 25 12.77 -9.83 -18.84
C LYS A 25 13.77 -10.69 -19.63
N GLU A 26 14.97 -10.17 -19.89
CA GLU A 26 16.02 -10.93 -20.59
C GLU A 26 16.62 -12.05 -19.75
N GLN A 27 16.56 -11.92 -18.42
CA GLN A 27 16.91 -13.01 -17.52
C GLN A 27 15.89 -14.15 -17.59
N GLU A 28 14.60 -13.82 -17.61
CA GLU A 28 13.51 -14.79 -17.76
C GLU A 28 13.55 -15.51 -19.11
N ASP A 29 13.84 -14.77 -20.19
CA ASP A 29 13.95 -15.34 -21.54
C ASP A 29 15.24 -16.18 -21.71
N GLY A 30 16.18 -16.13 -20.77
CA GLY A 30 17.44 -16.89 -20.82
C GLY A 30 18.45 -16.38 -21.86
N ILE A 31 18.21 -15.20 -22.45
CA ILE A 31 19.04 -14.63 -23.53
C ILE A 31 20.26 -13.86 -22.98
N LEU A 32 20.24 -13.49 -21.69
CA LEU A 32 21.30 -12.70 -21.07
C LEU A 32 22.72 -13.29 -21.20
N PRO A 33 22.96 -14.62 -21.09
CA PRO A 33 24.27 -15.22 -21.34
C PRO A 33 24.77 -15.01 -22.77
N VAL A 34 23.88 -15.12 -23.77
CA VAL A 34 24.20 -14.90 -25.19
C VAL A 34 24.54 -13.43 -25.43
N LEU A 35 23.75 -12.52 -24.87
CA LEU A 35 24.01 -11.08 -24.97
C LEU A 35 25.38 -10.72 -24.41
N ARG A 36 25.79 -11.34 -23.29
CA ARG A 36 27.10 -11.12 -22.65
C ARG A 36 28.31 -11.56 -23.50
N CYS A 37 28.11 -12.46 -24.45
CA CYS A 37 29.15 -12.90 -25.38
C CYS A 37 29.41 -11.89 -26.52
N THR A 38 28.52 -10.93 -26.74
CA THR A 38 28.70 -9.89 -27.77
C THR A 38 29.75 -8.85 -27.35
N LYS A 39 30.38 -8.18 -28.34
CA LYS A 39 31.47 -7.19 -28.15
C LYS A 39 31.17 -6.10 -27.09
N ASN A 40 29.89 -5.71 -26.95
CA ASN A 40 29.45 -4.70 -25.97
C ASN A 40 28.52 -5.26 -24.88
N GLY A 41 28.38 -6.59 -24.77
CA GLY A 41 27.37 -7.28 -23.97
C GLY A 41 27.51 -7.22 -22.44
N ARG A 42 28.59 -6.62 -21.93
CA ARG A 42 28.93 -6.61 -20.49
C ARG A 42 28.59 -5.25 -19.86
N GLY A 43 29.55 -4.57 -19.22
CA GLY A 43 29.28 -3.28 -18.56
C GLY A 43 28.78 -2.18 -19.51
N LYS A 44 29.19 -2.20 -20.79
CA LYS A 44 28.68 -1.26 -21.80
C LYS A 44 27.19 -1.48 -22.12
N PHE A 45 26.72 -2.73 -22.08
CA PHE A 45 25.30 -3.06 -22.21
C PHE A 45 24.50 -2.54 -21.02
N PHE A 46 25.01 -2.75 -19.80
CA PHE A 46 24.39 -2.20 -18.59
C PHE A 46 24.29 -0.67 -18.65
N LEU A 47 25.36 0.02 -19.03
CA LEU A 47 25.36 1.48 -19.17
C LEU A 47 24.30 1.95 -20.17
N ARG A 48 24.19 1.32 -21.34
CA ARG A 48 23.18 1.67 -22.35
C ARG A 48 21.75 1.44 -21.83
N LYS A 49 21.52 0.40 -21.04
CA LYS A 49 20.23 0.17 -20.38
C LYS A 49 19.92 1.22 -19.32
N SER A 50 20.90 1.55 -18.48
CA SER A 50 20.78 2.63 -17.51
C SER A 50 20.39 3.94 -18.18
N ILE A 51 21.06 4.31 -19.27
CA ILE A 51 20.74 5.52 -20.05
C ILE A 51 19.32 5.44 -20.63
N ALA A 52 18.92 4.30 -21.20
CA ALA A 52 17.57 4.14 -21.75
C ALA A 52 16.48 4.32 -20.67
N VAL A 53 16.67 3.72 -19.49
CA VAL A 53 15.74 3.87 -18.36
C VAL A 53 15.71 5.32 -17.87
N TRP A 54 16.85 6.01 -17.84
CA TRP A 54 16.92 7.43 -17.47
C TRP A 54 16.18 8.34 -18.45
N ILE A 55 16.37 8.16 -19.76
CA ILE A 55 15.66 8.93 -20.79
C ILE A 55 14.14 8.73 -20.65
N LEU A 56 13.70 7.49 -20.44
CA LEU A 56 12.29 7.20 -20.19
C LEU A 56 11.78 7.84 -18.89
N GLY A 57 12.57 7.80 -17.83
CA GLY A 57 12.23 8.43 -16.55
C GLY A 57 12.13 9.96 -16.64
N MET A 58 13.06 10.60 -17.36
CA MET A 58 13.03 12.04 -17.65
C MET A 58 11.79 12.42 -18.45
N GLY A 59 11.44 11.61 -19.47
CA GLY A 59 10.23 11.78 -20.27
C GLY A 59 8.96 11.66 -19.43
N LEU A 60 8.87 10.64 -18.56
CA LEU A 60 7.76 10.49 -17.62
C LEU A 60 7.63 11.69 -16.67
N CYS A 61 8.76 12.17 -16.13
CA CYS A 61 8.76 13.35 -15.27
C CYS A 61 8.28 14.61 -16.00
N ALA A 62 8.65 14.77 -17.28
CA ALA A 62 8.17 15.87 -18.11
C ALA A 62 6.66 15.76 -18.34
N LEU A 63 6.16 14.57 -18.67
CA LEU A 63 4.73 14.33 -18.88
C LEU A 63 3.89 14.68 -17.65
N PHE A 64 4.28 14.22 -16.46
CA PHE A 64 3.56 14.57 -15.22
C PHE A 64 3.65 16.06 -14.89
N LEU A 65 4.78 16.72 -15.17
CA LEU A 65 4.88 18.17 -14.98
C LEU A 65 3.95 18.93 -15.94
N LEU A 66 3.90 18.50 -17.20
CA LEU A 66 3.03 19.09 -18.22
C LEU A 66 1.55 18.85 -17.93
N GLU A 67 1.19 17.67 -17.45
CA GLU A 67 -0.18 17.35 -17.00
C GLU A 67 -0.60 18.31 -15.87
N ASN A 68 0.25 18.45 -14.86
CA ASN A 68 -0.01 19.34 -13.73
C ASN A 68 -0.11 20.81 -14.17
N LEU A 69 0.74 21.23 -15.11
CA LEU A 69 0.70 22.58 -15.68
C LEU A 69 -0.58 22.79 -16.49
N ALA A 70 -1.01 21.82 -17.30
CA ALA A 70 -2.23 21.90 -18.10
C ALA A 70 -3.49 21.95 -17.19
N ALA A 71 -3.53 21.12 -16.15
CA ALA A 71 -4.61 21.11 -15.17
C ALA A 71 -4.68 22.44 -14.39
N GLY A 72 -3.53 22.94 -13.91
CA GLY A 72 -3.45 24.24 -13.26
C GLY A 72 -3.84 25.40 -14.20
N GLY A 73 -3.44 25.31 -15.47
CA GLY A 73 -3.80 26.28 -16.50
C GLY A 73 -5.29 26.30 -16.81
N TRP A 74 -5.96 25.14 -16.78
CA TRP A 74 -7.39 25.06 -16.99
C TRP A 74 -8.20 25.60 -15.81
N LEU A 75 -7.78 25.32 -14.57
CA LEU A 75 -8.50 25.73 -13.36
C LEU A 75 -8.25 27.18 -12.97
N TYR A 76 -7.00 27.66 -13.10
CA TYR A 76 -6.56 28.94 -12.54
C TYR A 76 -6.00 29.93 -13.57
N GLY A 77 -5.75 29.47 -14.80
CA GLY A 77 -5.00 30.23 -15.80
C GLY A 77 -3.49 30.22 -15.54
N LEU A 78 -2.68 30.20 -16.59
CA LEU A 78 -1.21 30.13 -16.49
C LEU A 78 -0.53 31.51 -16.29
N GLY A 79 -1.21 32.59 -16.66
CA GLY A 79 -0.62 33.93 -16.67
C GLY A 79 0.63 34.03 -17.56
N ASP A 80 1.47 35.02 -17.28
CA ASP A 80 2.74 35.21 -17.98
C ASP A 80 3.89 34.52 -17.25
N LEU A 81 4.45 33.49 -17.89
CA LEU A 81 5.55 32.66 -17.39
C LEU A 81 6.92 33.36 -17.40
N THR A 82 7.02 34.55 -18.00
CA THR A 82 8.27 35.33 -18.04
C THR A 82 8.47 36.19 -16.79
N ARG A 83 7.43 36.36 -15.96
CA ARG A 83 7.50 37.12 -14.71
C ARG A 83 8.51 36.50 -13.73
N PRO A 84 9.13 37.32 -12.86
CA PRO A 84 10.05 36.80 -11.85
C PRO A 84 9.31 35.89 -10.86
N LEU A 85 9.98 34.81 -10.44
CA LEU A 85 9.43 33.82 -9.50
C LEU A 85 8.96 34.45 -8.18
N GLN A 86 9.61 35.51 -7.72
CA GLN A 86 9.27 36.25 -6.50
C GLN A 86 7.87 36.87 -6.52
N SER A 87 7.25 37.03 -7.69
CA SER A 87 5.87 37.53 -7.81
C SER A 87 4.82 36.47 -7.48
N LEU A 88 5.21 35.19 -7.27
CA LEU A 88 4.31 34.12 -6.88
C LEU A 88 4.23 34.01 -5.35
N ALA A 89 3.00 33.90 -4.84
CA ALA A 89 2.74 33.68 -3.43
C ALA A 89 3.49 32.42 -2.92
N GLY A 90 4.25 32.60 -1.84
CA GLY A 90 5.08 31.54 -1.24
C GLY A 90 6.48 31.41 -1.83
N TYR A 91 6.85 32.19 -2.86
CA TYR A 91 8.21 32.24 -3.44
C TYR A 91 8.89 33.60 -3.27
N GLU A 92 8.33 34.47 -2.43
CA GLU A 92 8.81 35.84 -2.17
C GLU A 92 10.23 35.86 -1.60
N ALA A 93 10.55 34.86 -0.75
CA ALA A 93 11.85 34.71 -0.09
C ALA A 93 12.95 34.12 -0.99
N VAL A 94 12.66 33.76 -2.24
CA VAL A 94 13.68 33.18 -3.13
C VAL A 94 14.70 34.24 -3.51
N SER A 95 15.96 34.04 -3.12
CA SER A 95 17.08 34.97 -3.39
C SER A 95 17.44 35.12 -4.88
N PHE A 96 17.01 34.19 -5.75
CA PHE A 96 17.34 34.20 -7.18
C PHE A 96 16.27 34.90 -8.05
N ARG A 97 16.68 35.88 -8.86
CA ARG A 97 15.83 36.52 -9.88
C ARG A 97 15.75 35.64 -11.14
N ILE A 98 14.88 34.64 -11.11
CA ILE A 98 14.67 33.66 -12.19
C ILE A 98 13.22 33.77 -12.70
N PRO A 99 12.96 33.69 -14.01
CA PRO A 99 11.60 33.66 -14.55
C PRO A 99 10.91 32.31 -14.27
N VAL A 100 9.57 32.31 -14.16
CA VAL A 100 8.80 31.10 -13.80
C VAL A 100 9.08 29.92 -14.74
N TRP A 101 9.18 30.14 -16.05
CA TRP A 101 9.47 29.05 -17.00
C TRP A 101 10.81 28.35 -16.71
N LEU A 102 11.84 29.11 -16.33
CA LEU A 102 13.17 28.56 -16.05
C LEU A 102 13.16 27.80 -14.71
N TYR A 103 12.37 28.26 -13.74
CA TYR A 103 12.12 27.52 -12.51
C TYR A 103 11.45 26.15 -12.77
N LEU A 104 10.49 26.07 -13.69
CA LEU A 104 9.87 24.79 -14.08
C LEU A 104 10.89 23.80 -14.66
N VAL A 105 11.84 24.29 -15.47
CA VAL A 105 12.94 23.47 -16.01
C VAL A 105 13.85 22.97 -14.88
N PHE A 106 14.16 23.82 -13.88
CA PHE A 106 14.95 23.39 -12.72
C PHE A 106 14.23 22.35 -11.87
N ILE A 107 12.93 22.52 -11.59
CA ILE A 107 12.13 21.48 -10.91
C ILE A 107 12.19 20.17 -11.69
N TRP A 108 11.98 20.23 -13.01
CA TRP A 108 12.03 19.04 -13.85
C TRP A 108 13.39 18.35 -13.78
N ALA A 109 14.49 19.10 -13.84
CA ALA A 109 15.84 18.56 -13.77
C ALA A 109 16.12 17.88 -12.41
N VAL A 110 15.76 18.53 -11.30
CA VAL A 110 15.96 17.99 -9.94
C VAL A 110 15.11 16.73 -9.72
N ARG A 111 13.83 16.75 -10.10
CA ARG A 111 12.95 15.58 -10.00
C ARG A 111 13.42 14.43 -10.88
N SER A 112 13.89 14.74 -12.10
CA SER A 112 14.46 13.75 -13.00
C SER A 112 15.71 13.11 -12.43
N ALA A 113 16.59 13.87 -11.78
CA ALA A 113 17.77 13.35 -11.10
C ALA A 113 17.39 12.38 -9.97
N ALA A 114 16.39 12.72 -9.15
CA ALA A 114 15.86 11.83 -8.10
C ALA A 114 15.32 10.51 -8.68
N LEU A 115 14.52 10.59 -9.75
CA LEU A 115 13.99 9.39 -10.43
C LEU A 115 15.10 8.54 -11.05
N CYS A 116 16.14 9.17 -11.61
CA CYS A 116 17.31 8.46 -12.14
C CYS A 116 18.09 7.71 -11.05
N MET A 117 18.18 8.29 -9.85
CA MET A 117 18.80 7.67 -8.67
C MET A 117 17.97 6.45 -8.21
N ILE A 118 16.66 6.60 -8.10
CA ILE A 118 15.73 5.49 -7.77
C ILE A 118 15.83 4.36 -8.81
N ALA A 119 15.90 4.71 -10.10
CA ALA A 119 16.06 3.75 -11.19
C ALA A 119 17.37 2.95 -11.08
N GLN A 120 18.51 3.61 -10.85
CA GLN A 120 19.80 2.91 -10.71
C GLN A 120 19.81 1.98 -9.52
N PHE A 121 19.21 2.41 -8.41
CA PHE A 121 19.09 1.58 -7.24
C PHE A 121 18.25 0.32 -7.49
N ALA A 122 17.11 0.45 -8.19
CA ALA A 122 16.32 -0.70 -8.60
C ALA A 122 17.08 -1.63 -9.55
N LEU A 123 17.86 -1.09 -10.49
CA LEU A 123 18.73 -1.88 -11.35
C LEU A 123 19.77 -2.67 -10.54
N LEU A 124 20.38 -2.09 -9.50
CA LEU A 124 21.28 -2.82 -8.60
C LEU A 124 20.57 -3.98 -7.91
N CYS A 125 19.36 -3.77 -7.42
CA CYS A 125 18.53 -4.82 -6.80
C CYS A 125 18.26 -5.98 -7.78
N THR A 126 18.02 -5.67 -9.06
CA THR A 126 17.78 -6.70 -10.09
C THR A 126 19.01 -7.58 -10.32
N ILE A 127 20.21 -6.96 -10.35
CA ILE A 127 21.47 -7.67 -10.57
C ILE A 127 21.77 -8.60 -9.40
N TRP A 128 21.51 -8.13 -8.17
CA TRP A 128 21.81 -8.88 -6.96
C TRP A 128 20.89 -10.09 -6.76
N THR A 129 19.58 -9.91 -6.97
CA THR A 129 18.58 -10.92 -6.61
C THR A 129 18.34 -12.00 -7.67
N LYS A 130 18.49 -11.67 -8.96
CA LYS A 130 18.22 -12.54 -10.12
C LYS A 130 16.80 -13.16 -10.15
N LYS A 131 15.89 -12.70 -9.29
CA LYS A 131 14.51 -13.20 -9.16
C LYS A 131 13.54 -12.03 -9.15
N THR A 132 12.49 -12.14 -9.96
CA THR A 132 11.49 -11.07 -10.15
C THR A 132 10.82 -10.65 -8.84
N VAL A 133 10.29 -11.59 -8.05
CA VAL A 133 9.64 -11.32 -6.75
C VAL A 133 10.59 -10.56 -5.81
N SER A 134 11.81 -11.09 -5.63
CA SER A 134 12.80 -10.50 -4.72
C SER A 134 13.29 -9.13 -5.18
N SER A 135 13.42 -8.92 -6.51
CA SER A 135 13.82 -7.63 -7.05
C SER A 135 12.79 -6.55 -6.76
N PHE A 136 11.51 -6.79 -7.09
CA PHE A 136 10.44 -5.84 -6.78
C PHE A 136 10.28 -5.63 -5.27
N GLY A 137 10.30 -6.71 -4.49
CA GLY A 137 10.13 -6.65 -3.04
C GLY A 137 11.22 -5.83 -2.34
N ILE A 138 12.49 -6.04 -2.71
CA ILE A 138 13.62 -5.31 -2.11
C ILE A 138 13.62 -3.84 -2.54
N SER A 139 13.34 -3.55 -3.82
CA SER A 139 13.26 -2.16 -4.29
C SER A 139 12.13 -1.38 -3.62
N LEU A 140 10.95 -1.98 -3.42
CA LEU A 140 9.84 -1.33 -2.72
C LEU A 140 10.10 -1.20 -1.21
N ALA A 141 10.65 -2.24 -0.57
CA ALA A 141 10.98 -2.19 0.86
C ALA A 141 11.98 -1.07 1.17
N LEU A 142 13.02 -0.92 0.35
CA LEU A 142 14.02 0.14 0.53
C LEU A 142 13.47 1.53 0.18
N GLY A 143 12.55 1.62 -0.80
CA GLY A 143 11.79 2.85 -1.04
C GLY A 143 10.90 3.24 0.15
N ALA A 144 10.23 2.27 0.77
CA ALA A 144 9.43 2.48 1.97
C ALA A 144 10.28 2.90 3.17
N ILE A 145 11.44 2.25 3.38
CA ILE A 145 12.43 2.68 4.39
C ILE A 145 12.87 4.11 4.11
N GLY A 146 13.14 4.47 2.86
CA GLY A 146 13.44 5.84 2.46
C GLY A 146 12.32 6.82 2.85
N MET A 147 11.06 6.48 2.61
CA MET A 147 9.93 7.33 3.03
C MET A 147 9.83 7.46 4.55
N ILE A 148 9.96 6.36 5.29
CA ILE A 148 9.92 6.36 6.77
C ILE A 148 11.07 7.21 7.32
N SER A 149 12.29 7.05 6.80
CA SER A 149 13.44 7.85 7.22
C SER A 149 13.25 9.34 6.94
N PHE A 150 12.62 9.70 5.81
CA PHE A 150 12.32 11.09 5.49
C PHE A 150 11.33 11.71 6.48
N TYR A 151 10.20 11.05 6.75
CA TYR A 151 9.17 11.58 7.65
C TYR A 151 9.56 11.48 9.14
N GLY A 152 10.39 10.50 9.51
CA GLY A 152 10.85 10.32 10.89
C GLY A 152 12.04 11.20 11.28
N SER A 153 12.76 11.77 10.31
CA SER A 153 13.94 12.61 10.58
C SER A 153 13.58 14.08 10.47
N SER A 154 13.73 14.84 11.56
CA SER A 154 13.63 16.30 11.51
C SER A 154 14.91 16.90 10.90
N PRO A 155 14.81 17.91 10.00
CA PRO A 155 15.96 18.61 9.41
C PRO A 155 16.95 19.20 10.42
N GLU A 156 16.48 19.49 11.63
CA GLU A 156 17.23 20.19 12.69
C GLU A 156 18.14 19.26 13.52
N THR A 157 18.06 17.94 13.30
CA THR A 157 18.83 16.95 14.06
C THR A 157 20.16 16.58 13.39
N CYS A 158 21.01 15.81 14.07
CA CYS A 158 22.24 15.21 13.50
C CYS A 158 21.97 14.39 12.21
N PHE A 159 20.71 14.00 11.97
CA PHE A 159 20.25 13.31 10.77
C PHE A 159 19.81 14.26 9.63
N GLY A 160 20.14 15.56 9.69
CA GLY A 160 19.84 16.51 8.62
C GLY A 160 20.46 16.11 7.27
N VAL A 161 21.72 15.68 7.25
CA VAL A 161 22.40 15.23 6.02
C VAL A 161 21.66 14.09 5.30
N PRO A 162 21.37 12.95 5.96
CA PRO A 162 20.62 11.86 5.31
C PRO A 162 19.17 12.25 4.97
N HIS A 163 18.56 13.21 5.65
CA HIS A 163 17.23 13.74 5.29
C HIS A 163 17.26 14.37 3.89
N TYR A 164 18.20 15.28 3.61
CA TYR A 164 18.29 15.97 2.31
C TYR A 164 18.91 15.11 1.18
N MET A 165 19.73 14.11 1.50
CA MET A 165 20.23 13.14 0.50
C MET A 165 19.18 12.12 0.04
N ASN A 166 18.10 11.99 0.80
CA ASN A 166 17.06 11.02 0.52
C ASN A 166 16.39 11.33 -0.82
N PRO A 167 16.24 10.34 -1.74
CA PRO A 167 15.52 10.54 -3.00
C PRO A 167 14.12 11.14 -2.82
N VAL A 168 13.44 10.87 -1.69
CA VAL A 168 12.13 11.44 -1.37
C VAL A 168 12.18 12.96 -1.17
N ALA A 169 13.22 13.45 -0.47
CA ALA A 169 13.44 14.88 -0.28
C ALA A 169 13.74 15.58 -1.60
N VAL A 170 14.63 14.99 -2.41
CA VAL A 170 14.99 15.52 -3.74
C VAL A 170 13.78 15.54 -4.68
N LEU A 171 12.89 14.54 -4.60
CA LEU A 171 11.66 14.48 -5.39
C LEU A 171 10.66 15.59 -5.00
N LYS A 172 10.61 16.00 -3.73
CA LYS A 172 9.77 17.11 -3.27
C LYS A 172 10.24 18.48 -3.77
N ALA A 173 11.51 18.64 -4.16
CA ALA A 173 12.13 19.76 -4.90
C ALA A 173 11.84 21.20 -4.46
N ALA A 174 10.58 21.64 -4.36
CA ALA A 174 10.15 22.97 -3.95
C ALA A 174 10.72 23.47 -2.62
N PRO A 175 10.71 22.70 -1.50
CA PRO A 175 11.26 23.18 -0.23
C PRO A 175 12.77 23.44 -0.30
N LEU A 176 13.51 22.74 -1.19
CA LEU A 176 14.95 22.95 -1.39
C LEU A 176 15.31 24.34 -1.93
N PHE A 177 14.36 25.03 -2.56
CA PHE A 177 14.55 26.38 -3.10
C PHE A 177 13.97 27.48 -2.21
N LEU A 178 13.11 27.12 -1.26
CA LEU A 178 12.37 28.04 -0.40
C LEU A 178 13.01 28.21 0.97
N GLU A 179 13.62 27.14 1.49
CA GLU A 179 14.27 27.17 2.80
C GLU A 179 15.70 27.70 2.66
N GLU A 180 15.98 28.89 3.20
CA GLU A 180 17.36 29.29 3.54
C GLU A 180 17.81 28.58 4.83
N ALA A 181 17.57 27.27 4.92
CA ALA A 181 18.01 26.45 6.04
C ALA A 181 19.44 25.99 5.77
N TYR A 182 20.39 26.35 6.63
CA TYR A 182 21.74 25.80 6.56
C TYR A 182 21.80 24.48 7.32
N ILE A 183 22.25 23.42 6.65
CA ILE A 183 22.44 22.12 7.26
C ILE A 183 23.79 22.13 7.97
N ASN A 184 23.80 21.75 9.23
CA ASN A 184 25.06 21.60 9.95
C ASN A 184 25.76 20.28 9.53
N VAL A 185 26.82 20.39 8.73
CA VAL A 185 27.67 19.27 8.31
C VAL A 185 28.99 19.36 9.06
N PHE A 186 29.17 18.50 10.06
CA PHE A 186 30.39 18.45 10.89
C PHE A 186 30.79 19.82 11.48
N GLY A 187 29.82 20.62 11.93
CA GLY A 187 30.04 21.95 12.51
C GLY A 187 30.02 23.09 11.49
N ASN A 188 29.96 22.80 10.18
CA ASN A 188 29.92 23.82 9.13
C ASN A 188 28.50 23.96 8.54
N PRO A 189 27.99 25.19 8.36
CA PRO A 189 26.73 25.43 7.66
C PRO A 189 26.89 25.19 6.16
N VAL A 190 26.15 24.23 5.61
CA VAL A 190 26.14 23.89 4.19
C VAL A 190 24.75 24.12 3.61
N ASN A 191 24.70 24.74 2.43
CA ASN A 191 23.45 25.00 1.72
C ASN A 191 22.83 23.68 1.19
N PRO A 192 21.53 23.40 1.39
CA PRO A 192 20.82 22.21 0.89
C PRO A 192 20.97 21.95 -0.60
N VAL A 193 21.19 22.98 -1.43
CA VAL A 193 21.43 22.84 -2.87
C VAL A 193 22.68 22.00 -3.16
N ILE A 194 23.71 22.08 -2.31
CA ILE A 194 24.94 21.28 -2.44
C ILE A 194 24.63 19.78 -2.28
N MET A 195 23.60 19.43 -1.52
CA MET A 195 23.18 18.04 -1.30
C MET A 195 22.58 17.40 -2.56
N ILE A 196 22.04 18.18 -3.49
CA ILE A 196 21.58 17.68 -4.80
C ILE A 196 22.78 17.13 -5.59
N PHE A 197 23.91 17.84 -5.59
CA PHE A 197 25.14 17.38 -6.23
C PHE A 197 25.69 16.12 -5.56
N ALA A 198 25.62 16.03 -4.22
CA ALA A 198 25.99 14.83 -3.48
C ALA A 198 25.09 13.62 -3.84
N ALA A 199 23.78 13.82 -3.99
CA ALA A 199 22.85 12.78 -4.43
C ALA A 199 23.15 12.30 -5.87
N MET A 200 23.47 13.23 -6.78
CA MET A 200 23.90 12.86 -8.14
C MET A 200 25.22 12.08 -8.14
N ALA A 201 26.20 12.48 -7.32
CA ALA A 201 27.45 11.73 -7.15
C ALA A 201 27.17 10.30 -6.66
N LEU A 202 26.23 10.12 -5.73
CA LEU A 202 25.82 8.79 -5.26
C LEU A 202 25.18 7.96 -6.38
N ALA A 203 24.36 8.56 -7.25
CA ALA A 203 23.80 7.87 -8.41
C ALA A 203 24.88 7.40 -9.40
N VAL A 204 25.96 8.17 -9.58
CA VAL A 204 27.13 7.76 -10.38
C VAL A 204 27.84 6.58 -9.72
N VAL A 205 28.00 6.58 -8.39
CA VAL A 205 28.56 5.43 -7.65
C VAL A 205 27.70 4.18 -7.86
N PHE A 206 26.37 4.30 -7.83
CA PHE A 206 25.46 3.20 -8.13
C PHE A 206 25.60 2.67 -9.56
N LEU A 207 25.79 3.55 -10.53
CA LEU A 207 26.06 3.14 -11.91
C LEU A 207 27.40 2.38 -12.02
N MET A 208 28.46 2.89 -11.40
CA MET A 208 29.79 2.28 -11.41
C MET A 208 29.79 0.91 -10.74
N THR A 209 29.18 0.80 -9.56
CA THR A 209 29.01 -0.47 -8.85
C THR A 209 28.18 -1.45 -9.67
N GLY A 210 27.09 -1.00 -10.30
CA GLY A 210 26.26 -1.82 -11.20
C GLY A 210 27.05 -2.37 -12.38
N MET A 211 27.88 -1.54 -13.02
CA MET A 211 28.78 -2.00 -14.09
C MET A 211 29.78 -3.05 -13.62
N VAL A 212 30.37 -2.88 -12.43
CA VAL A 212 31.32 -3.84 -11.85
C VAL A 212 30.63 -5.16 -11.50
N LEU A 213 29.47 -5.11 -10.85
CA LEU A 213 28.70 -6.30 -10.48
C LEU A 213 28.20 -7.06 -11.72
N PHE A 214 27.69 -6.35 -12.72
CA PHE A 214 27.23 -6.95 -13.96
C PHE A 214 28.36 -7.64 -14.74
N ARG A 215 29.58 -7.09 -14.69
CA ARG A 215 30.79 -7.76 -15.22
C ARG A 215 31.19 -8.99 -14.41
N LYS A 216 31.13 -8.93 -13.07
CA LYS A 216 31.59 -10.01 -12.17
C LYS A 216 30.63 -11.22 -12.07
N THR A 217 29.37 -11.05 -12.47
CA THR A 217 28.31 -12.08 -12.34
C THR A 217 28.67 -13.43 -13.00
N GLU A 218 29.63 -13.45 -13.95
CA GLU A 218 30.17 -14.64 -14.63
C GLU A 218 30.81 -15.69 -13.69
N LYS A 219 31.54 -15.27 -12.63
CA LYS A 219 32.31 -16.21 -11.79
C LYS A 219 31.44 -17.07 -10.88
N SER A 220 30.23 -16.59 -10.55
CA SER A 220 29.29 -17.32 -9.69
C SER A 220 28.58 -18.46 -10.43
N GLU A 221 28.27 -18.27 -11.72
CA GLU A 221 27.55 -19.28 -12.52
C GLU A 221 28.44 -20.50 -12.83
N LYS A 222 29.75 -20.30 -13.07
CA LYS A 222 30.73 -21.38 -13.23
C LYS A 222 30.90 -22.22 -11.96
N LYS A 223 31.00 -21.59 -10.77
CA LYS A 223 31.07 -22.30 -9.48
C LYS A 223 29.81 -23.11 -9.14
N ILE A 224 28.64 -22.68 -9.60
CA ILE A 224 27.38 -23.41 -9.40
C ILE A 224 27.30 -24.65 -10.30
N LEU A 225 27.83 -24.57 -11.54
CA LEU A 225 27.93 -25.73 -12.43
C LEU A 225 28.82 -26.82 -11.82
N GLU A 226 29.98 -26.44 -11.27
CA GLU A 226 30.90 -27.38 -10.59
C GLU A 226 30.28 -27.99 -9.31
N LYS A 227 29.46 -27.24 -8.57
CA LYS A 227 28.76 -27.75 -7.37
C LYS A 227 27.56 -28.65 -7.67
N LYS A 228 26.98 -28.56 -8.88
CA LYS A 228 25.76 -29.29 -9.28
C LYS A 228 25.98 -30.77 -9.59
N VAL A 229 27.22 -31.27 -9.63
CA VAL A 229 27.47 -32.71 -9.70
C VAL A 229 27.07 -33.43 -8.40
N ARG A 230 26.77 -32.68 -7.33
CA ARG A 230 26.29 -33.22 -6.05
C ARG A 230 24.83 -32.82 -5.78
N GLU A 231 23.92 -33.14 -6.70
CA GLU A 231 22.49 -32.89 -6.49
C GLU A 231 21.91 -33.87 -5.45
N LYS A 232 21.61 -33.35 -4.25
CA LYS A 232 20.71 -34.04 -3.30
C LYS A 232 19.36 -34.26 -4.01
N LYS A 233 18.89 -35.51 -4.06
CA LYS A 233 17.55 -35.86 -4.56
C LYS A 233 16.53 -34.97 -3.85
N ARG A 234 15.83 -34.12 -4.61
CA ARG A 234 14.79 -33.26 -4.04
C ARG A 234 13.63 -34.14 -3.57
N PRO A 235 12.96 -33.81 -2.45
CA PRO A 235 11.77 -34.54 -2.04
C PRO A 235 10.73 -34.43 -3.16
N TYR A 236 10.33 -35.58 -3.72
CA TYR A 236 9.34 -35.66 -4.78
C TYR A 236 7.96 -35.80 -4.14
N CYS A 237 7.10 -34.80 -4.30
CA CYS A 237 5.69 -34.96 -3.97
C CYS A 237 4.99 -35.67 -5.14
N ALA A 238 4.44 -36.87 -4.88
CA ALA A 238 3.73 -37.64 -5.90
C ALA A 238 2.39 -36.99 -6.34
N SER A 239 1.82 -36.09 -5.53
CA SER A 239 0.55 -35.42 -5.82
C SER A 239 0.75 -34.06 -6.49
N VAL A 240 -0.09 -33.76 -7.48
CA VAL A 240 -0.14 -32.44 -8.15
C VAL A 240 -0.38 -31.33 -7.13
N TRP A 241 -1.26 -31.57 -6.15
CA TRP A 241 -1.53 -30.63 -5.07
C TRP A 241 -0.29 -30.29 -4.25
N GLY A 242 0.46 -31.30 -3.78
CA GLY A 242 1.66 -31.07 -2.95
C GLY A 242 2.73 -30.29 -3.70
N GLN A 243 2.93 -30.59 -4.99
CA GLN A 243 3.89 -29.86 -5.82
C GLN A 243 3.49 -28.41 -6.06
N GLU A 244 2.20 -28.14 -6.29
CA GLU A 244 1.71 -26.78 -6.50
C GLU A 244 1.72 -25.94 -5.21
N VAL A 245 1.48 -26.55 -4.05
CA VAL A 245 1.67 -25.93 -2.73
C VAL A 245 3.16 -25.62 -2.50
N TYR A 246 4.05 -26.56 -2.79
CA TYR A 246 5.50 -26.36 -2.67
C TYR A 246 5.99 -25.19 -3.53
N LYS A 247 5.49 -25.05 -4.76
CA LYS A 247 5.83 -23.93 -5.64
C LYS A 247 5.43 -22.58 -5.04
N LEU A 248 4.21 -22.45 -4.54
CA LEU A 248 3.71 -21.18 -3.98
C LEU A 248 4.44 -20.84 -2.68
N PHE A 249 4.47 -21.77 -1.71
CA PHE A 249 4.96 -21.48 -0.37
C PHE A 249 6.49 -21.42 -0.28
N VAL A 250 7.19 -22.36 -0.94
CA VAL A 250 8.64 -22.52 -0.81
C VAL A 250 9.39 -21.87 -1.97
N LEU A 251 9.04 -22.21 -3.22
CA LEU A 251 9.79 -21.73 -4.39
C LEU A 251 9.62 -20.22 -4.61
N GLN A 252 8.39 -19.72 -4.50
CA GLN A 252 8.06 -18.29 -4.59
C GLN A 252 8.18 -17.53 -3.26
N ARG A 253 8.56 -18.22 -2.17
CA ARG A 253 8.65 -17.65 -0.81
C ARG A 253 7.31 -17.13 -0.25
N GLY A 254 6.16 -17.57 -0.78
CA GLY A 254 4.84 -17.15 -0.32
C GLY A 254 4.58 -17.45 1.16
N GLY A 255 5.15 -18.52 1.71
CA GLY A 255 5.05 -18.82 3.15
C GLY A 255 5.86 -17.84 4.00
N GLY A 256 7.07 -17.49 3.55
CA GLY A 256 7.87 -16.44 4.20
C GLY A 256 7.21 -15.07 4.14
N LEU A 257 6.46 -14.79 3.07
CA LEU A 257 5.69 -13.55 2.94
C LEU A 257 4.52 -13.50 3.94
N LEU A 258 3.80 -14.59 4.15
CA LEU A 258 2.75 -14.65 5.18
C LEU A 258 3.31 -14.48 6.59
N VAL A 259 4.47 -15.08 6.88
CA VAL A 259 5.16 -14.90 8.17
C VAL A 259 5.60 -13.45 8.35
N LEU A 260 6.20 -12.84 7.34
CA LEU A 260 6.58 -11.43 7.37
C LEU A 260 5.35 -10.53 7.59
N PHE A 261 4.25 -10.81 6.89
CA PHE A 261 3.01 -10.09 7.05
C PHE A 261 2.45 -10.21 8.47
N ALA A 262 2.42 -11.42 9.04
CA ALA A 262 2.00 -11.64 10.42
C ALA A 262 2.89 -10.88 11.43
N LEU A 263 4.21 -10.85 11.22
CA LEU A 263 5.13 -10.09 12.08
C LEU A 263 4.91 -8.58 11.98
N LEU A 264 4.65 -8.06 10.78
CA LEU A 264 4.32 -6.65 10.58
C LEU A 264 2.99 -6.28 11.26
N GLN A 265 1.99 -7.16 11.18
CA GLN A 265 0.73 -6.99 11.89
C GLN A 265 0.95 -6.95 13.41
N LEU A 266 1.72 -7.90 13.96
CA LEU A 266 2.07 -7.88 15.38
C LEU A 266 2.83 -6.61 15.79
N TRP A 267 3.70 -6.09 14.93
CA TRP A 267 4.42 -4.84 15.20
C TRP A 267 3.52 -3.60 15.17
N LEU A 268 2.52 -3.57 14.29
CA LEU A 268 1.50 -2.51 14.23
C LEU A 268 0.62 -2.48 15.49
N TYR A 269 0.57 -3.57 16.25
CA TYR A 269 -0.20 -3.71 17.48
C TYR A 269 0.70 -3.63 18.73
N PRO A 270 1.03 -2.42 19.23
CA PRO A 270 1.81 -2.31 20.46
C PRO A 270 1.07 -2.97 21.63
N VAL A 271 1.85 -3.62 22.48
CA VAL A 271 1.35 -4.25 23.72
C VAL A 271 0.84 -3.18 24.68
N ASP A 272 1.49 -2.02 24.72
CA ASP A 272 1.16 -0.87 25.57
C ASP A 272 0.31 0.14 24.78
N TYR A 273 -0.94 -0.22 24.52
CA TYR A 273 -1.89 0.72 23.95
C TYR A 273 -2.25 1.82 24.95
N ARG A 274 -2.05 3.08 24.57
CA ARG A 274 -2.51 4.24 25.35
C ARG A 274 -3.82 4.74 24.73
N PRO A 275 -4.98 4.52 25.39
CA PRO A 275 -6.24 5.10 24.91
C PRO A 275 -6.13 6.62 24.89
N SER A 276 -6.83 7.25 23.94
CA SER A 276 -6.91 8.70 23.87
C SER A 276 -7.66 9.25 25.10
N SER A 277 -7.47 10.54 25.42
CA SER A 277 -8.21 11.19 26.50
C SER A 277 -9.74 11.07 26.30
N GLU A 278 -10.20 11.16 25.05
CA GLU A 278 -11.61 10.99 24.69
C GLU A 278 -12.13 9.59 25.02
N GLU A 279 -11.35 8.55 24.72
CA GLU A 279 -11.73 7.16 25.01
C GLU A 279 -11.76 6.85 26.49
N ILE A 280 -10.83 7.44 27.26
CA ILE A 280 -10.82 7.31 28.72
C ILE A 280 -12.10 7.93 29.29
N LEU A 281 -12.46 9.13 28.84
CA LEU A 281 -13.67 9.83 29.28
C LEU A 281 -14.94 9.07 28.90
N GLU A 282 -15.04 8.59 27.65
CA GLU A 282 -16.16 7.75 27.20
C GLU A 282 -16.30 6.50 28.07
N THR A 283 -15.19 5.82 28.37
CA THR A 283 -15.19 4.64 29.24
C THR A 283 -15.66 4.96 30.65
N ILE A 284 -15.27 6.10 31.21
CA ILE A 284 -15.71 6.55 32.53
C ILE A 284 -17.23 6.77 32.55
N TYR A 285 -17.78 7.50 31.58
CA TYR A 285 -19.21 7.76 31.49
C TYR A 285 -20.02 6.46 31.29
N ILE A 286 -19.63 5.62 30.33
CA ILE A 286 -20.33 4.36 30.05
C ILE A 286 -20.29 3.40 31.25
N ARG A 287 -19.18 3.37 32.00
CA ARG A 287 -19.08 2.55 33.22
C ARG A 287 -19.98 3.08 34.34
N GLN A 288 -20.19 4.39 34.43
CA GLN A 288 -21.16 4.96 35.37
C GLN A 288 -22.62 4.70 34.96
N LEU A 289 -22.86 4.56 33.67
CA LEU A 289 -24.17 4.27 33.07
C LEU A 289 -24.44 2.76 32.91
N GLU A 290 -23.55 1.90 33.43
CA GLU A 290 -23.61 0.45 33.27
C GLU A 290 -24.93 -0.13 33.84
N GLY A 291 -25.67 -0.86 33.00
CA GLY A 291 -26.95 -1.48 33.34
C GLY A 291 -28.07 -1.17 32.34
N GLU A 292 -29.25 -1.77 32.56
CA GLU A 292 -30.46 -1.45 31.79
C GLU A 292 -30.86 0.01 31.98
N PHE A 293 -31.29 0.64 30.89
CA PHE A 293 -31.71 2.03 30.89
C PHE A 293 -32.89 2.21 31.86
N GLY A 294 -32.74 3.06 32.88
CA GLY A 294 -33.69 3.25 33.97
C GLY A 294 -33.65 4.66 34.57
N GLU A 295 -34.35 4.87 35.70
CA GLU A 295 -34.37 6.16 36.38
C GLU A 295 -32.97 6.62 36.86
N LYS A 296 -32.09 5.68 37.19
CA LYS A 296 -30.73 6.00 37.66
C LYS A 296 -29.91 6.72 36.59
N GLN A 297 -29.98 6.22 35.35
CA GLN A 297 -29.27 6.80 34.21
C GLN A 297 -29.87 8.14 33.82
N GLN A 298 -31.20 8.28 33.86
CA GLN A 298 -31.86 9.57 33.60
C GLN A 298 -31.42 10.65 34.61
N ARG A 299 -31.44 10.34 35.91
CA ARG A 299 -30.98 11.27 36.95
C ARG A 299 -29.50 11.62 36.83
N PHE A 300 -28.67 10.65 36.44
CA PHE A 300 -27.25 10.90 36.18
C PHE A 300 -27.07 11.90 35.02
N MET A 301 -27.77 11.67 33.90
CA MET A 301 -27.68 12.55 32.72
C MET A 301 -28.20 13.96 32.98
N GLU A 302 -29.30 14.11 33.72
CA GLU A 302 -29.84 15.41 34.11
C GLU A 302 -28.86 16.20 34.99
N ASN A 303 -28.26 15.54 35.99
CA ASN A 303 -27.26 16.17 36.87
C ASN A 303 -25.99 16.55 36.10
N GLU A 304 -25.54 15.69 35.20
CA GLU A 304 -24.34 15.91 34.39
C GLU A 304 -24.55 17.06 33.39
N GLN A 305 -25.72 17.13 32.75
CA GLN A 305 -26.08 18.24 31.87
C GLN A 305 -26.23 19.57 32.63
N ALA A 306 -26.76 19.54 33.86
CA ALA A 306 -26.80 20.72 34.73
C ALA A 306 -25.38 21.20 35.10
N ARG A 307 -24.46 20.28 35.42
CA ARG A 307 -23.05 20.58 35.68
C ARG A 307 -22.40 21.23 34.46
N MET A 308 -22.59 20.66 33.27
CA MET A 308 -22.03 21.18 32.01
C MET A 308 -22.50 22.61 31.67
N ASN A 309 -23.75 22.93 32.01
CA ASN A 309 -24.32 24.25 31.78
C ASN A 309 -23.88 25.31 32.81
N GLN A 310 -23.58 24.90 34.05
CA GLN A 310 -23.23 25.82 35.15
C GLN A 310 -21.73 26.07 35.27
N ASP A 311 -20.88 25.05 35.10
CA ASP A 311 -19.44 25.16 35.32
C ASP A 311 -18.66 25.52 34.05
N GLN A 312 -18.15 26.74 33.97
CA GLN A 312 -17.29 27.19 32.86
C GLN A 312 -15.87 26.59 32.88
N GLU A 313 -15.46 25.96 33.99
CA GLU A 313 -14.11 25.41 34.18
C GLU A 313 -13.90 24.00 33.62
N ILE A 314 -14.94 23.36 33.08
CA ILE A 314 -14.86 22.01 32.52
C ILE A 314 -13.93 22.00 31.30
N SER A 315 -13.08 20.97 31.21
CA SER A 315 -12.18 20.78 30.07
C SER A 315 -12.96 20.79 28.75
N ALA A 316 -12.47 21.52 27.75
CA ALA A 316 -13.07 21.55 26.41
C ALA A 316 -13.23 20.15 25.80
N GLN A 317 -12.33 19.22 26.15
CA GLN A 317 -12.39 17.81 25.71
C GLN A 317 -13.53 17.04 26.39
N GLU A 318 -13.77 17.27 27.68
CA GLU A 318 -14.87 16.64 28.41
C GLU A 318 -16.23 17.08 27.88
N ARG A 319 -16.39 18.39 27.63
CA ARG A 319 -17.58 18.95 26.98
C ARG A 319 -17.80 18.32 25.60
N MET A 320 -16.75 18.25 24.77
CA MET A 320 -16.86 17.64 23.44
C MET A 320 -17.28 16.18 23.47
N VAL A 321 -16.72 15.36 24.38
CA VAL A 321 -17.10 13.94 24.48
C VAL A 321 -18.54 13.79 24.95
N PHE A 322 -18.96 14.58 25.93
CA PHE A 322 -20.32 14.54 26.44
C PHE A 322 -21.34 14.97 25.38
N GLU A 323 -21.14 16.12 24.75
CA GLU A 323 -22.06 16.68 23.75
C GLU A 323 -22.10 15.88 22.44
N ASN A 324 -20.95 15.37 21.96
CA ASN A 324 -20.90 14.70 20.65
C ASN A 324 -21.09 13.18 20.70
N LYS A 325 -20.91 12.54 21.87
CA LYS A 325 -21.03 11.08 22.00
C LYS A 325 -22.07 10.65 23.03
N ILE A 326 -21.93 11.10 24.28
CA ILE A 326 -22.75 10.55 25.39
C ILE A 326 -24.20 11.05 25.32
N LEU A 327 -24.41 12.33 25.07
CA LEU A 327 -25.75 12.92 24.98
C LEU A 327 -26.56 12.35 23.80
N PRO A 328 -26.03 12.27 22.56
CA PRO A 328 -26.72 11.62 21.44
C PRO A 328 -27.00 10.13 21.72
N LEU A 329 -26.09 9.43 22.41
CA LEU A 329 -26.31 8.03 22.77
C LEU A 329 -27.46 7.90 23.77
N TYR A 330 -27.52 8.79 24.76
CA TYR A 330 -28.63 8.81 25.71
C TYR A 330 -29.96 9.12 25.02
N GLU A 331 -30.01 10.11 24.14
CA GLU A 331 -31.23 10.48 23.40
C GLU A 331 -31.73 9.32 22.52
N SER A 332 -30.84 8.70 21.73
CA SER A 332 -31.19 7.55 20.87
C SER A 332 -31.66 6.32 21.66
N LEU A 333 -31.09 6.05 22.83
CA LEU A 333 -31.53 4.94 23.69
C LEU A 333 -32.83 5.25 24.44
N LYS A 334 -33.07 6.52 24.78
CA LYS A 334 -34.32 6.98 25.40
C LYS A 334 -35.50 6.80 24.45
N GLU A 335 -35.37 7.24 23.19
CA GLU A 335 -36.41 7.06 22.17
C GLU A 335 -36.78 5.58 21.99
N LYS A 336 -35.79 4.70 21.97
CA LYS A 336 -36.00 3.24 21.85
C LYS A 336 -36.64 2.63 23.08
N LYS A 337 -36.29 3.09 24.28
CA LYS A 337 -36.98 2.67 25.49
C LYS A 337 -38.43 3.12 25.53
N ASP A 338 -38.71 4.35 25.08
CA ASP A 338 -40.08 4.87 24.98
C ASP A 338 -40.90 4.06 23.95
N ALA A 339 -40.25 3.46 22.95
CA ALA A 339 -40.83 2.48 22.02
C ALA A 339 -41.04 1.07 22.62
N GLY A 340 -40.62 0.83 23.86
CA GLY A 340 -40.81 -0.43 24.58
C GLY A 340 -39.66 -1.44 24.47
N GLU A 341 -38.49 -1.02 23.97
CA GLU A 341 -37.31 -1.88 23.87
C GLU A 341 -36.46 -1.86 25.15
N GLU A 342 -35.91 -3.01 25.52
CA GLU A 342 -34.85 -3.08 26.54
C GLU A 342 -33.55 -2.55 25.94
N THR A 343 -33.04 -1.44 26.47
CA THR A 343 -31.80 -0.81 25.98
C THR A 343 -30.72 -0.79 27.07
N GLN A 344 -29.47 -0.95 26.65
CA GLN A 344 -28.29 -0.90 27.51
C GLN A 344 -27.22 0.01 26.90
N PHE A 345 -26.48 0.70 27.77
CA PHE A 345 -25.32 1.48 27.34
C PHE A 345 -24.18 0.55 26.93
N ILE A 346 -23.75 0.68 25.66
CA ILE A 346 -22.62 -0.06 25.10
C ILE A 346 -21.48 0.92 24.81
N LEU A 347 -20.26 0.51 25.12
CA LEU A 347 -19.04 1.25 24.79
C LEU A 347 -18.87 1.33 23.27
N GLN A 348 -18.90 2.54 22.72
CA GLN A 348 -18.96 2.78 21.27
C GLN A 348 -17.57 2.61 20.64
N SER A 349 -16.56 3.24 21.23
CA SER A 349 -15.18 3.29 20.76
C SER A 349 -14.55 1.92 20.44
N GLY A 350 -14.89 0.88 21.21
CA GLY A 350 -14.45 -0.50 20.95
C GLY A 350 -15.01 -1.05 19.63
N TYR A 351 -16.30 -0.85 19.39
CA TYR A 351 -16.98 -1.32 18.17
C TYR A 351 -16.67 -0.46 16.95
N GLU A 352 -16.58 0.86 17.09
CA GLU A 352 -16.14 1.77 16.02
C GLU A 352 -14.77 1.36 15.47
N LYS A 353 -13.84 0.97 16.35
CA LYS A 353 -12.51 0.46 15.97
C LYS A 353 -12.56 -0.94 15.40
N LEU A 354 -13.44 -1.81 15.90
CA LEU A 354 -13.58 -3.18 15.38
C LEU A 354 -14.12 -3.17 13.94
N PHE A 355 -15.05 -2.26 13.67
CA PHE A 355 -15.62 -2.04 12.36
C PHE A 355 -14.77 -1.14 11.48
N GLY A 356 -13.69 -0.53 11.99
CA GLY A 356 -12.76 0.25 11.16
C GLY A 356 -13.29 1.63 10.74
N ILE A 357 -14.23 2.19 11.51
CA ILE A 357 -14.93 3.43 11.17
C ILE A 357 -14.14 4.65 11.68
N SER A 358 -13.63 4.55 12.92
CA SER A 358 -12.84 5.62 13.54
C SER A 358 -11.41 5.73 12.97
N ASN A 359 -10.76 4.61 12.63
CA ASN A 359 -9.34 4.57 12.22
C ASN A 359 -9.13 4.22 10.74
N LYS A 360 -9.60 5.10 9.84
CA LYS A 360 -9.52 4.90 8.38
C LYS A 360 -8.09 4.68 7.85
N SER A 361 -7.08 5.32 8.46
CA SER A 361 -5.67 5.17 8.08
C SER A 361 -5.13 3.77 8.39
N ARG A 362 -5.57 3.17 9.51
CA ARG A 362 -5.20 1.83 9.92
C ARG A 362 -5.80 0.80 8.96
N ASP A 363 -7.09 0.88 8.69
CA ASP A 363 -7.77 -0.03 7.75
C ASP A 363 -7.16 0.04 6.34
N ALA A 364 -6.80 1.24 5.87
CA ALA A 364 -6.05 1.40 4.62
C ALA A 364 -4.68 0.68 4.65
N MET A 365 -3.99 0.65 5.79
CA MET A 365 -2.73 -0.08 5.96
C MET A 365 -2.95 -1.60 5.91
N HIS A 366 -4.01 -2.13 6.54
CA HIS A 366 -4.38 -3.54 6.44
C HIS A 366 -4.68 -3.94 4.99
N VAL A 367 -5.45 -3.12 4.28
CA VAL A 367 -5.76 -3.31 2.85
C VAL A 367 -4.49 -3.29 2.01
N LEU A 368 -3.58 -2.35 2.23
CA LEU A 368 -2.30 -2.26 1.53
C LEU A 368 -1.44 -3.52 1.74
N LEU A 369 -1.24 -3.94 2.98
CA LEU A 369 -0.42 -5.11 3.28
C LEU A 369 -1.05 -6.41 2.74
N TYR A 370 -2.38 -6.52 2.79
CA TYR A 370 -3.09 -7.66 2.21
C TYR A 370 -2.98 -7.68 0.68
N ALA A 371 -3.21 -6.55 0.01
CA ALA A 371 -3.03 -6.42 -1.44
C ALA A 371 -1.59 -6.77 -1.87
N MET A 372 -0.59 -6.27 -1.15
CA MET A 372 0.83 -6.60 -1.38
C MET A 372 1.10 -8.10 -1.22
N THR A 373 0.51 -8.73 -0.20
CA THR A 373 0.65 -10.17 0.04
C THR A 373 0.07 -11.00 -1.11
N LEU A 374 -1.10 -10.61 -1.61
CA LEU A 374 -1.72 -11.26 -2.78
C LEU A 374 -0.90 -11.06 -4.05
N VAL A 375 -0.42 -9.84 -4.31
CA VAL A 375 0.38 -9.53 -5.52
C VAL A 375 1.70 -10.29 -5.50
N PHE A 376 2.46 -10.23 -4.41
CA PHE A 376 3.77 -10.88 -4.32
C PHE A 376 3.68 -12.41 -4.25
N GLY A 377 2.62 -12.94 -3.64
CA GLY A 377 2.35 -14.38 -3.57
C GLY A 377 1.82 -14.95 -4.88
N CYS A 378 0.75 -14.38 -5.43
CA CYS A 378 -0.01 -14.96 -6.55
C CYS A 378 0.32 -14.35 -7.92
N GLY A 379 0.93 -13.17 -7.98
CA GLY A 379 1.17 -12.44 -9.24
C GLY A 379 1.95 -13.21 -10.29
N MET A 380 2.87 -14.08 -9.87
CA MET A 380 3.69 -14.89 -10.78
C MET A 380 3.24 -16.35 -10.90
N TYR A 381 2.17 -16.76 -10.22
CA TYR A 381 1.88 -18.17 -9.98
C TYR A 381 1.47 -18.96 -11.23
N LEU A 382 0.83 -18.29 -12.20
CA LEU A 382 0.51 -18.87 -13.51
C LEU A 382 1.53 -18.49 -14.57
N SER A 383 2.02 -17.24 -14.55
CA SER A 383 3.01 -16.77 -15.53
C SER A 383 4.31 -17.60 -15.49
N MET A 384 4.68 -18.17 -14.34
CA MET A 384 5.91 -18.97 -14.22
C MET A 384 5.90 -20.20 -15.12
N GLU A 385 4.72 -20.78 -15.36
CA GLU A 385 4.56 -21.94 -16.24
C GLU A 385 4.65 -21.51 -17.72
N ASN A 386 4.19 -20.29 -18.03
CA ASN A 386 4.27 -19.69 -19.36
C ASN A 386 5.73 -19.33 -19.70
N SER A 387 6.43 -18.64 -18.80
CA SER A 387 7.81 -18.20 -19.02
C SER A 387 8.77 -19.38 -19.11
N GLY A 388 8.53 -20.44 -18.34
CA GLY A 388 9.34 -21.66 -18.37
C GLY A 388 9.00 -22.63 -19.51
N GLY A 389 8.00 -22.32 -20.37
CA GLY A 389 7.52 -23.23 -21.41
C GLY A 389 6.81 -24.49 -20.90
N MET A 390 6.66 -24.66 -19.59
CA MET A 390 6.11 -25.85 -18.95
C MET A 390 4.66 -26.12 -19.36
N VAL A 391 3.91 -25.09 -19.72
CA VAL A 391 2.55 -25.23 -20.27
C VAL A 391 2.52 -26.15 -21.51
N GLN A 392 3.54 -26.11 -22.37
CA GLN A 392 3.63 -26.98 -23.54
C GLN A 392 3.82 -28.45 -23.16
N LEU A 393 4.50 -28.72 -22.05
CA LEU A 393 4.70 -30.07 -21.51
C LEU A 393 3.49 -30.60 -20.74
N ILE A 394 2.75 -29.71 -20.05
CA ILE A 394 1.57 -30.08 -19.26
C ILE A 394 0.35 -30.36 -20.17
N ARG A 395 0.20 -29.60 -21.26
CA ARG A 395 -0.93 -29.75 -22.19
C ARG A 395 -1.17 -31.16 -22.73
N PRO A 396 -0.15 -31.90 -23.24
CA PRO A 396 -0.35 -33.25 -23.76
C PRO A 396 -0.53 -34.31 -22.68
N THR A 397 -0.40 -33.98 -21.39
CA THR A 397 -0.60 -34.96 -20.32
C THR A 397 -2.08 -35.33 -20.16
N LYS A 398 -2.35 -36.54 -19.64
CA LYS A 398 -3.72 -37.07 -19.42
C LYS A 398 -4.65 -36.11 -18.66
N LYS A 399 -4.12 -35.31 -17.73
CA LYS A 399 -4.91 -34.34 -16.94
C LYS A 399 -4.96 -32.95 -17.57
N GLY A 400 -4.02 -32.61 -18.45
CA GLY A 400 -3.97 -31.35 -19.18
C GLY A 400 -3.73 -30.10 -18.34
N TRP A 401 -3.66 -28.95 -19.02
CA TRP A 401 -3.41 -27.63 -18.41
C TRP A 401 -4.58 -27.12 -17.53
N SER A 402 -5.82 -27.33 -17.97
CA SER A 402 -7.02 -26.87 -17.26
C SER A 402 -7.12 -27.47 -15.86
N PHE A 403 -6.74 -28.75 -15.69
CA PHE A 403 -6.71 -29.39 -14.38
C PHE A 403 -5.69 -28.73 -13.44
N VAL A 404 -4.44 -28.54 -13.90
CA VAL A 404 -3.38 -27.91 -13.09
C VAL A 404 -3.75 -26.48 -12.73
N LYS A 405 -4.30 -25.73 -13.69
CA LYS A 405 -4.78 -24.36 -13.48
C LYS A 405 -5.84 -24.29 -12.38
N ARG A 406 -6.86 -25.17 -12.40
CA ARG A 406 -7.90 -25.21 -11.34
C ARG A 406 -7.29 -25.53 -9.98
N LYS A 407 -6.31 -26.43 -9.91
CA LYS A 407 -5.61 -26.73 -8.64
C LYS A 407 -4.84 -25.53 -8.12
N LYS A 408 -4.11 -24.82 -8.99
CA LYS A 408 -3.46 -23.56 -8.65
C LYS A 408 -4.47 -22.52 -8.14
N GLN A 409 -5.61 -22.36 -8.81
CA GLN A 409 -6.66 -21.43 -8.36
C GLN A 409 -7.15 -21.77 -6.95
N TRP A 410 -7.46 -23.03 -6.64
CA TRP A 410 -7.87 -23.44 -5.30
C TRP A 410 -6.81 -23.20 -4.23
N ILE A 411 -5.53 -23.47 -4.54
CA ILE A 411 -4.41 -23.21 -3.62
C ILE A 411 -4.26 -21.69 -3.39
N ALA A 412 -4.37 -20.88 -4.44
CA ALA A 412 -4.30 -19.43 -4.34
C ALA A 412 -5.50 -18.81 -3.60
N VAL A 413 -6.69 -19.41 -3.71
CA VAL A 413 -7.87 -19.05 -2.89
C VAL A 413 -7.60 -19.36 -1.42
N GLY A 414 -7.03 -20.53 -1.11
CA GLY A 414 -6.60 -20.86 0.26
C GLY A 414 -5.54 -19.89 0.79
N TYR A 415 -4.60 -19.47 -0.06
CA TYR A 415 -3.60 -18.45 0.28
C TYR A 415 -4.25 -17.08 0.56
N ALA A 416 -5.22 -16.67 -0.26
CA ALA A 416 -5.97 -15.43 -0.05
C ALA A 416 -6.78 -15.46 1.24
N PHE A 417 -7.42 -16.59 1.55
CA PHE A 417 -8.15 -16.80 2.80
C PHE A 417 -7.22 -16.69 4.02
N ALA A 418 -6.07 -17.37 3.99
CA ALA A 418 -5.07 -17.26 5.06
C ALA A 418 -4.57 -15.82 5.23
N GLY A 419 -4.33 -15.10 4.12
CA GLY A 419 -3.95 -13.69 4.17
C GLY A 419 -5.04 -12.79 4.76
N ALA A 420 -6.33 -13.03 4.45
CA ALA A 420 -7.44 -12.27 5.01
C ALA A 420 -7.55 -12.49 6.53
N PHE A 421 -7.41 -13.75 6.97
CA PHE A 421 -7.41 -14.06 8.39
C PHE A 421 -6.25 -13.37 9.14
N LEU A 422 -5.06 -13.31 8.53
CA LEU A 422 -3.94 -12.56 9.11
C LEU A 422 -4.17 -11.03 9.08
N ALA A 423 -4.88 -10.51 8.09
CA ALA A 423 -5.07 -9.06 7.95
C ALA A 423 -6.01 -8.49 9.01
N TRP A 424 -7.09 -9.21 9.34
CA TRP A 424 -8.15 -8.70 10.23
C TRP A 424 -8.40 -9.58 11.47
N GLY A 425 -7.90 -10.81 11.50
CA GLY A 425 -8.04 -11.69 12.67
C GLY A 425 -7.27 -11.17 13.87
N PHE A 426 -6.09 -10.56 13.65
CA PHE A 426 -5.33 -9.93 14.73
C PHE A 426 -6.05 -8.71 15.31
N ASP A 427 -6.70 -7.88 14.48
CA ASP A 427 -7.51 -6.76 14.95
C ASP A 427 -8.57 -7.20 15.95
N VAL A 428 -9.33 -8.25 15.61
CA VAL A 428 -10.40 -8.76 16.48
C VAL A 428 -9.84 -9.21 17.81
N VAL A 429 -8.75 -9.98 17.81
CA VAL A 429 -8.12 -10.49 19.04
C VAL A 429 -7.56 -9.34 19.89
N TRP A 430 -6.93 -8.35 19.27
CA TRP A 430 -6.34 -7.22 19.98
C TRP A 430 -7.41 -6.31 20.59
N ILE A 431 -8.45 -5.97 19.82
CA ILE A 431 -9.56 -5.12 20.29
C ILE A 431 -10.33 -5.84 21.40
N ALA A 432 -10.57 -7.15 21.25
CA ALA A 432 -11.19 -7.97 22.27
C ALA A 432 -10.44 -7.95 23.60
N LYS A 433 -9.10 -7.92 23.56
CA LYS A 433 -8.27 -7.87 24.75
C LYS A 433 -8.32 -6.50 25.45
N GLN A 434 -8.43 -5.41 24.69
CA GLN A 434 -8.38 -4.05 25.26
C GLN A 434 -9.74 -3.51 25.69
N TYR A 435 -10.79 -3.75 24.93
CA TYR A 435 -12.14 -3.20 25.20
C TYR A 435 -13.12 -4.24 25.74
N GLY A 436 -12.79 -5.53 25.62
CA GLY A 436 -13.77 -6.61 25.77
C GLY A 436 -14.70 -6.73 24.55
N ILE A 437 -15.35 -7.88 24.39
CA ILE A 437 -16.40 -8.08 23.37
C ILE A 437 -17.73 -8.45 24.03
N SER A 438 -18.11 -7.67 25.04
CA SER A 438 -19.38 -7.83 25.73
C SER A 438 -20.54 -7.38 24.82
N HIS A 439 -21.71 -8.02 24.91
CA HIS A 439 -22.92 -7.62 24.19
C HIS A 439 -22.92 -7.84 22.66
N LEU A 440 -22.14 -8.78 22.13
CA LEU A 440 -22.19 -9.17 20.70
C LEU A 440 -23.60 -9.58 20.21
N GLY A 441 -24.44 -10.07 21.12
CA GLY A 441 -25.82 -10.48 20.85
C GLY A 441 -26.82 -9.31 20.75
N SER A 442 -26.40 -8.10 21.10
CA SER A 442 -27.26 -6.91 21.07
C SER A 442 -27.53 -6.42 19.64
N PRO A 443 -28.65 -5.70 19.44
CA PRO A 443 -28.95 -5.01 18.19
C PRO A 443 -27.84 -4.03 17.79
N LEU A 444 -27.54 -3.98 16.49
CA LEU A 444 -26.54 -3.05 15.92
C LEU A 444 -26.96 -1.59 16.09
N ASN A 445 -28.27 -1.32 16.07
CA ASN A 445 -28.87 0.00 16.20
C ASN A 445 -28.59 0.68 17.55
N TRP A 446 -28.06 -0.03 18.54
CA TRP A 446 -27.63 0.57 19.82
C TRP A 446 -26.28 1.29 19.69
N LEU A 447 -25.61 1.16 18.55
CA LEU A 447 -24.43 1.95 18.21
C LEU A 447 -24.84 3.20 17.43
N LEU A 448 -24.27 4.35 17.79
CA LEU A 448 -24.61 5.65 17.21
C LEU A 448 -24.43 5.68 15.69
N GLU A 449 -23.33 5.12 15.20
CA GLU A 449 -23.01 5.10 13.77
C GLU A 449 -23.98 4.24 12.94
N PHE A 450 -24.76 3.38 13.59
CA PHE A 450 -25.67 2.43 12.96
C PHE A 450 -27.13 2.64 13.38
N GLU A 451 -27.48 3.79 13.94
CA GLU A 451 -28.85 4.08 14.38
C GLU A 451 -29.91 3.86 13.28
N SER A 452 -29.55 4.12 12.03
CA SER A 452 -30.41 3.96 10.85
C SER A 452 -30.58 2.52 10.35
N TRP A 453 -29.88 1.55 10.94
CA TRP A 453 -29.98 0.14 10.53
C TRP A 453 -31.25 -0.52 11.08
N ASN A 454 -31.46 -1.80 10.80
CA ASN A 454 -32.62 -2.53 11.28
C ASN A 454 -32.32 -3.22 12.62
N GLU A 455 -33.23 -3.12 13.60
CA GLU A 455 -33.16 -3.75 14.93
C GLU A 455 -32.91 -5.27 14.87
N GLY A 456 -33.37 -5.93 13.80
CA GLY A 456 -33.15 -7.37 13.61
C GLY A 456 -31.69 -7.78 13.37
N ILE A 457 -30.81 -6.84 13.03
CA ILE A 457 -29.39 -7.11 12.77
C ILE A 457 -28.61 -6.97 14.07
N LYS A 458 -28.02 -8.07 14.53
CA LYS A 458 -27.15 -8.09 15.71
C LYS A 458 -25.73 -7.66 15.37
N ILE A 459 -25.00 -7.15 16.36
CA ILE A 459 -23.58 -6.74 16.22
C ILE A 459 -22.72 -7.86 15.61
N TRP A 460 -22.87 -9.11 16.07
CA TRP A 460 -22.11 -10.24 15.51
C TRP A 460 -22.47 -10.55 14.05
N MET A 461 -23.72 -10.31 13.63
CA MET A 461 -24.14 -10.54 12.24
C MET A 461 -23.47 -9.53 11.30
N TYR A 462 -23.39 -8.27 11.71
CA TYR A 462 -22.66 -7.25 10.95
C TYR A 462 -21.17 -7.59 10.85
N LEU A 463 -20.54 -7.99 11.97
CA LEU A 463 -19.14 -8.44 11.98
C LEU A 463 -18.93 -9.62 11.02
N ALA A 464 -19.80 -10.62 11.04
CA ALA A 464 -19.74 -11.77 10.13
C ALA A 464 -19.90 -11.34 8.67
N MET A 465 -20.84 -10.45 8.37
CA MET A 465 -21.05 -9.91 7.02
C MET A 465 -19.82 -9.15 6.52
N LEU A 466 -19.21 -8.32 7.36
CA LEU A 466 -17.98 -7.59 7.05
C LEU A 466 -16.83 -8.55 6.73
N PHE A 467 -16.61 -9.58 7.56
CA PHE A 467 -15.59 -10.59 7.31
C PHE A 467 -15.84 -11.39 6.03
N LEU A 468 -17.09 -11.78 5.76
CA LEU A 468 -17.45 -12.48 4.53
C LEU A 468 -17.19 -11.62 3.30
N LEU A 469 -17.53 -10.33 3.33
CA LEU A 469 -17.23 -9.39 2.25
C LEU A 469 -15.72 -9.23 2.02
N ARG A 470 -14.94 -9.08 3.09
CA ARG A 470 -13.47 -8.98 3.02
C ARG A 470 -12.84 -10.24 2.40
N ILE A 471 -13.30 -11.43 2.81
CA ILE A 471 -12.86 -12.71 2.24
C ILE A 471 -13.27 -12.81 0.76
N ALA A 472 -14.50 -12.46 0.41
CA ALA A 472 -14.98 -12.48 -0.96
C ALA A 472 -14.18 -11.50 -1.85
N GLY A 473 -13.89 -10.30 -1.36
CA GLY A 473 -13.05 -9.32 -2.03
C GLY A 473 -11.61 -9.78 -2.22
N GLY A 474 -11.03 -10.43 -1.20
CA GLY A 474 -9.72 -11.07 -1.27
C GLY A 474 -9.64 -12.19 -2.31
N ILE A 475 -10.67 -13.02 -2.38
CA ILE A 475 -10.79 -14.07 -3.40
C ILE A 475 -10.93 -13.45 -4.80
N LEU A 476 -11.78 -12.44 -4.96
CA LEU A 476 -11.99 -11.75 -6.23
C LEU A 476 -10.70 -11.11 -6.76
N THR A 477 -9.99 -10.38 -5.90
CA THR A 477 -8.69 -9.75 -6.23
C THR A 477 -7.66 -10.80 -6.59
N CYS A 478 -7.55 -11.90 -5.82
CA CYS A 478 -6.68 -13.02 -6.14
C CYS A 478 -6.98 -13.63 -7.52
N LEU A 479 -8.26 -13.87 -7.85
CA LEU A 479 -8.66 -14.39 -9.16
C LEU A 479 -8.32 -13.43 -10.30
N CYS A 480 -8.46 -12.12 -10.09
CA CYS A 480 -8.06 -11.10 -11.06
C CYS A 480 -6.54 -11.08 -11.27
N ILE A 481 -5.75 -11.17 -10.18
CA ILE A 481 -4.27 -11.28 -10.23
C ILE A 481 -3.87 -12.53 -11.02
N LEU A 482 -4.48 -13.68 -10.75
CA LEU A 482 -4.23 -14.91 -11.50
C LEU A 482 -4.60 -14.76 -12.98
N LYS A 483 -5.68 -14.03 -13.31
CA LYS A 483 -6.06 -13.78 -14.70
C LYS A 483 -5.04 -12.92 -15.45
N ILE A 484 -4.48 -11.92 -14.78
CA ILE A 484 -3.37 -11.11 -15.31
C ILE A 484 -2.15 -11.99 -15.51
N SER A 485 -1.81 -12.82 -14.50
CA SER A 485 -0.70 -13.76 -14.54
C SER A 485 -0.81 -14.77 -15.69
N GLU A 486 -2.02 -15.28 -15.95
CA GLU A 486 -2.29 -16.19 -17.08
C GLU A 486 -2.06 -15.53 -18.44
N LYS A 487 -2.52 -14.28 -18.61
CA LYS A 487 -2.39 -13.55 -19.87
C LYS A 487 -0.96 -13.08 -20.15
N CYS A 488 -0.17 -12.90 -19.11
CA CYS A 488 1.21 -12.45 -19.23
C CYS A 488 2.15 -13.61 -19.63
N LYS A 489 3.02 -13.34 -20.61
CA LYS A 489 4.07 -14.27 -21.05
C LYS A 489 5.33 -14.21 -20.19
N SER A 490 5.56 -13.11 -19.49
CA SER A 490 6.70 -12.87 -18.60
C SER A 490 6.20 -12.64 -17.18
N ASN A 491 6.96 -13.10 -16.18
CA ASN A 491 6.61 -12.88 -14.79
C ASN A 491 6.81 -11.44 -14.36
N VAL A 492 7.78 -10.74 -14.95
CA VAL A 492 7.97 -9.31 -14.69
C VAL A 492 6.74 -8.51 -15.10
N MET A 493 6.18 -8.79 -16.29
CA MET A 493 4.96 -8.12 -16.74
C MET A 493 3.77 -8.46 -15.85
N ALA A 494 3.60 -9.74 -15.49
CA ALA A 494 2.53 -10.19 -14.60
C ALA A 494 2.58 -9.48 -13.24
N MET A 495 3.77 -9.44 -12.63
CA MET A 495 3.99 -8.80 -11.33
C MET A 495 3.77 -7.30 -11.41
N GLY A 496 4.37 -6.62 -12.39
CA GLY A 496 4.27 -5.16 -12.49
C GLY A 496 2.86 -4.66 -12.77
N ILE A 497 2.11 -5.33 -13.65
CA ILE A 497 0.70 -4.99 -13.89
C ILE A 497 -0.11 -5.22 -12.61
N SER A 498 0.11 -6.34 -11.91
CA SER A 498 -0.59 -6.63 -10.64
C SER A 498 -0.25 -5.60 -9.56
N LEU A 499 1.01 -5.17 -9.46
CA LEU A 499 1.44 -4.13 -8.53
C LEU A 499 0.76 -2.79 -8.82
N PHE A 500 0.72 -2.39 -10.09
CA PHE A 500 0.10 -1.14 -10.51
C PHE A 500 -1.42 -1.13 -10.33
N VAL A 501 -2.10 -2.26 -10.59
CA VAL A 501 -3.56 -2.36 -10.52
C VAL A 501 -4.07 -2.50 -9.08
N PHE A 502 -3.33 -3.19 -8.19
CA PHE A 502 -3.82 -3.52 -6.84
C PHE A 502 -3.04 -2.82 -5.71
N ALA A 503 -1.72 -2.74 -5.79
CA ALA A 503 -0.93 -2.17 -4.69
C ALA A 503 -0.85 -0.64 -4.76
N VAL A 504 -0.67 -0.06 -5.95
CA VAL A 504 -0.60 1.41 -6.11
C VAL A 504 -1.88 2.10 -5.62
N PRO A 505 -3.11 1.66 -5.98
CA PRO A 505 -4.32 2.23 -5.42
C PRO A 505 -4.40 2.13 -3.89
N ALA A 506 -3.93 1.04 -3.29
CA ALA A 506 -3.87 0.90 -1.84
C ALA A 506 -2.90 1.87 -1.17
N VAL A 507 -1.75 2.17 -1.80
CA VAL A 507 -0.86 3.24 -1.31
C VAL A 507 -1.56 4.60 -1.37
N MET A 508 -2.31 4.88 -2.44
CA MET A 508 -3.03 6.15 -2.59
C MET A 508 -4.16 6.31 -1.56
N GLU A 509 -4.79 5.21 -1.14
CA GLU A 509 -5.78 5.21 -0.05
C GLU A 509 -5.15 5.50 1.30
N VAL A 510 -3.96 4.96 1.58
CA VAL A 510 -3.18 5.30 2.79
C VAL A 510 -2.82 6.79 2.81
N LEU A 511 -2.60 7.39 1.64
CA LEU A 511 -2.40 8.84 1.47
C LEU A 511 -3.71 9.66 1.53
N ALA A 512 -4.81 9.04 1.94
CA ALA A 512 -6.13 9.67 2.13
C ALA A 512 -6.72 10.33 0.86
N ILE A 513 -6.45 9.79 -0.33
CA ILE A 513 -7.04 10.29 -1.58
C ILE A 513 -8.45 9.69 -1.75
N PRO A 514 -9.53 10.48 -1.59
CA PRO A 514 -10.88 9.95 -1.36
C PRO A 514 -11.47 9.22 -2.57
N PHE A 515 -11.11 9.61 -3.80
CA PHE A 515 -11.68 9.03 -5.02
C PHE A 515 -11.19 7.61 -5.31
N VAL A 516 -9.97 7.26 -4.88
CA VAL A 516 -9.33 5.98 -5.26
C VAL A 516 -10.03 4.79 -4.59
N LYS A 517 -10.55 4.99 -3.37
CA LYS A 517 -11.23 3.93 -2.62
C LYS A 517 -12.46 3.41 -3.36
N MET A 518 -13.31 4.30 -3.88
CA MET A 518 -14.57 3.92 -4.53
C MET A 518 -14.38 3.28 -5.91
N GLY A 519 -13.34 3.69 -6.66
CA GLY A 519 -13.08 3.22 -8.02
C GLY A 519 -12.16 2.01 -8.13
N SER A 520 -11.52 1.59 -7.03
CA SER A 520 -10.54 0.49 -7.03
C SER A 520 -11.07 -0.76 -6.36
N MET A 521 -10.31 -1.86 -6.50
CA MET A 521 -10.61 -3.11 -5.82
C MET A 521 -10.48 -3.04 -4.30
N ASN A 522 -9.91 -1.95 -3.77
CA ASN A 522 -9.79 -1.74 -2.34
C ASN A 522 -11.15 -1.61 -1.66
N ALA A 523 -12.19 -1.10 -2.34
CA ALA A 523 -13.55 -1.10 -1.80
C ALA A 523 -14.00 -2.50 -1.38
N PHE A 524 -13.63 -3.52 -2.16
CA PHE A 524 -13.95 -4.92 -1.84
C PHE A 524 -13.05 -5.49 -0.73
N LEU A 525 -11.81 -5.02 -0.62
CA LEU A 525 -10.89 -5.45 0.44
C LEU A 525 -11.23 -4.83 1.79
N ASP A 526 -11.69 -3.58 1.82
CA ASP A 526 -12.12 -2.88 3.03
C ASP A 526 -13.46 -3.42 3.55
N GLY A 527 -14.42 -3.67 2.64
CA GLY A 527 -15.76 -4.18 2.98
C GLY A 527 -16.71 -3.11 3.55
N ASN A 528 -16.21 -2.21 4.40
CA ASN A 528 -16.99 -1.09 4.95
C ASN A 528 -17.47 -0.13 3.87
N ALA A 529 -16.62 0.15 2.87
CA ALA A 529 -17.00 0.94 1.70
C ALA A 529 -18.27 0.42 1.01
N ILE A 530 -18.49 -0.90 1.02
CA ILE A 530 -19.68 -1.53 0.43
C ILE A 530 -20.85 -1.39 1.40
N LEU A 531 -20.69 -1.83 2.66
CA LEU A 531 -21.78 -1.82 3.65
C LEU A 531 -22.35 -0.42 3.92
N GLN A 532 -21.49 0.60 3.95
CA GLN A 532 -21.88 1.98 4.21
C GLN A 532 -22.29 2.74 2.94
N SER A 533 -22.27 2.11 1.75
CA SER A 533 -22.66 2.78 0.49
C SER A 533 -24.17 2.95 0.31
N GLY A 534 -24.98 2.47 1.26
CA GLY A 534 -26.44 2.57 1.27
C GLY A 534 -27.06 2.01 -0.02
N ASN A 535 -27.83 2.82 -0.73
CA ASN A 535 -28.49 2.42 -1.98
C ASN A 535 -27.53 2.11 -3.14
N LYS A 536 -26.21 2.33 -3.00
CA LYS A 536 -25.21 2.04 -4.05
C LYS A 536 -24.59 0.64 -3.92
N VAL A 537 -24.96 -0.15 -2.91
CA VAL A 537 -24.46 -1.53 -2.71
C VAL A 537 -24.62 -2.39 -3.97
N TRP A 538 -25.74 -2.25 -4.69
CA TRP A 538 -26.01 -3.05 -5.89
C TRP A 538 -24.98 -2.83 -7.01
N LEU A 539 -24.39 -1.62 -7.14
CA LEU A 539 -23.34 -1.34 -8.12
C LEU A 539 -22.10 -2.18 -7.85
N TYR A 540 -21.72 -2.31 -6.56
CA TYR A 540 -20.59 -3.13 -6.14
C TYR A 540 -20.85 -4.62 -6.37
N ILE A 541 -22.07 -5.09 -6.11
CA ILE A 541 -22.47 -6.49 -6.37
C ILE A 541 -22.38 -6.80 -7.87
N VAL A 542 -22.94 -5.93 -8.71
CA VAL A 542 -22.90 -6.10 -10.18
C VAL A 542 -21.46 -6.04 -10.70
N ALA A 543 -20.65 -5.08 -10.24
CA ALA A 543 -19.24 -4.98 -10.60
C ALA A 543 -18.45 -6.24 -10.17
N GLY A 544 -18.66 -6.71 -8.94
CA GLY A 544 -18.05 -7.94 -8.43
C GLY A 544 -18.43 -9.17 -9.25
N ALA A 545 -19.72 -9.32 -9.59
CA ALA A 545 -20.22 -10.40 -10.43
C ALA A 545 -19.61 -10.36 -11.84
N MET A 546 -19.54 -9.18 -12.48
CA MET A 546 -18.90 -9.02 -13.78
C MET A 546 -17.42 -9.41 -13.73
N LEU A 547 -16.69 -8.99 -12.69
CA LEU A 547 -15.28 -9.33 -12.52
C LEU A 547 -15.07 -10.83 -12.27
N LEU A 548 -15.93 -11.46 -11.47
CA LEU A 548 -15.93 -12.92 -11.30
C LEU A 548 -16.13 -13.64 -12.62
N VAL A 549 -17.12 -13.22 -13.42
CA VAL A 549 -17.36 -13.79 -14.75
C VAL A 549 -16.13 -13.61 -15.63
N ILE A 550 -15.51 -12.42 -15.66
CA ILE A 550 -14.31 -12.15 -16.46
C ILE A 550 -13.12 -13.01 -16.00
N ALA A 551 -12.92 -13.16 -14.69
CA ALA A 551 -11.83 -13.92 -14.12
C ALA A 551 -11.98 -15.42 -14.40
N LEU A 552 -13.19 -15.96 -14.23
CA LEU A 552 -13.52 -17.36 -14.43
C LEU A 552 -13.74 -17.74 -15.90
N ARG A 553 -14.00 -16.78 -16.80
CA ARG A 553 -14.18 -17.05 -18.23
C ARG A 553 -12.93 -17.71 -18.82
N GLU A 554 -13.01 -19.01 -19.02
CA GLU A 554 -12.03 -19.75 -19.81
C GLU A 554 -12.33 -19.48 -21.29
N LYS A 555 -11.36 -18.94 -22.03
CA LYS A 555 -11.43 -19.05 -23.50
C LYS A 555 -11.21 -20.52 -23.81
N THR A 556 -12.30 -21.26 -23.98
CA THR A 556 -12.31 -22.50 -24.73
C THR A 556 -11.92 -22.16 -26.17
N LYS A 557 -10.62 -22.07 -26.45
CA LYS A 557 -10.14 -22.37 -27.80
C LYS A 557 -10.35 -23.88 -27.97
N ARG A 558 -11.55 -24.24 -28.44
CA ARG A 558 -11.77 -25.54 -29.08
C ARG A 558 -11.03 -25.48 -30.42
N ASN A 559 -10.15 -26.46 -30.58
CA ASN A 559 -9.43 -26.88 -31.78
C ASN A 559 -8.21 -26.03 -32.16
#